data_AF-A0A7H0EV36-F1
#
_entry.id   AF-A0A7H0EV36-F1
#
_cell.length_a   1.000
_cell.length_b   1.000
_cell.length_c   1.000
_cell.angle_alpha   90.00
_cell.angle_beta   90.00
_cell.angle_gamma   90.00
#
_symmetry.space_group_name_H-M   'P 1'
#
loop_
_entity.id
_entity.type
_entity.pdbx_description
1 polymer ?
#
loop_
_entity_poly.entity_id
_entity_poly.type
_entity_poly.pdbx_seq_one_letter_code
_entity_poly.pdbx_strand_id
1 'polypeptide(L)'
;MIAADFPTDKENDDAIYSFAQLTEHPAGWNLIFKPKVGEDSSAKGIVKTVKEWRAANGKPGFKKSRLNVRVQVMNPHIFNSGFEE
;
A
#
# COMPACT_ATOMS: atom_id res chain seq x y z
N MET A 1 -9.89 14.95 11.72
CA MET A 1 -8.53 14.62 12.22
C MET A 1 -8.32 13.14 11.94
N ILE A 2 -7.26 12.77 11.22
CA ILE A 2 -6.86 11.35 11.16
C ILE A 2 -6.27 11.05 12.54
N ALA A 3 -6.96 10.25 13.34
CA ALA A 3 -6.39 9.76 14.58
C ALA A 3 -5.27 8.78 14.21
N ALA A 4 -4.11 8.91 14.84
CA ALA A 4 -3.01 8.01 14.59
C ALA A 4 -3.19 6.75 15.45
N ASP A 5 -3.25 5.57 14.84
CA ASP A 5 -3.36 4.28 15.54
C ASP A 5 -1.99 3.80 16.02
N PHE A 6 -1.25 4.64 16.76
CA PHE A 6 0.06 4.30 17.33
C PHE A 6 0.01 4.25 18.86
N PRO A 7 0.64 3.24 19.49
CA PRO A 7 0.69 3.14 20.95
C PRO A 7 1.42 4.29 21.64
N THR A 8 2.39 4.91 20.96
CA THR A 8 3.18 6.03 21.50
C THR A 8 3.39 7.14 20.48
N ASP A 9 3.60 8.38 20.97
CA ASP A 9 3.95 9.53 20.14
C ASP A 9 5.25 9.29 19.35
N LYS A 10 6.22 8.60 19.95
CA LYS A 10 7.47 8.22 19.28
C LYS A 10 7.21 7.30 18.08
N GLU A 11 6.36 6.29 18.21
CA GLU A 11 6.04 5.39 17.10
C GLU A 11 5.27 6.13 15.99
N ASN A 12 4.40 7.06 16.37
CA ASN A 12 3.75 7.95 15.43
C ASN A 12 4.76 8.80 14.67
N ASP A 13 5.69 9.44 15.37
CA ASP A 13 6.77 10.23 14.76
C ASP A 13 7.62 9.36 13.82
N ASP A 14 8.07 8.19 14.26
CA ASP A 14 8.86 7.26 13.45
C ASP A 14 8.13 6.84 12.16
N ALA A 15 6.80 6.65 12.23
CA ALA A 15 5.98 6.36 11.05
C ALA A 15 5.87 7.56 10.10
N ILE A 16 5.74 8.78 10.64
CA ILE A 16 5.72 10.02 9.87
C ILE A 16 7.05 10.23 9.14
N TYR A 17 8.19 10.02 9.82
CA TYR A 17 9.52 10.08 9.22
C TYR A 17 9.70 9.02 8.13
N SER A 18 9.28 7.78 8.41
CA SER A 18 9.35 6.67 7.45
C SER A 18 8.53 6.97 6.19
N PHE A 19 7.34 7.55 6.34
CA PHE A 19 6.52 7.99 5.21
C PHE A 19 7.26 9.00 4.33
N ALA A 20 7.87 10.04 4.92
CA ALA A 20 8.61 11.04 4.16
C ALA A 20 9.80 10.41 3.39
N GLN A 21 10.54 9.51 4.05
CA GLN A 21 11.68 8.81 3.44
C GLN A 21 11.27 7.86 2.31
N LEU A 22 10.22 7.05 2.50
CA LEU A 22 9.77 6.05 1.53
C LEU A 22 9.12 6.67 0.29
N THR A 23 8.37 7.76 0.48
CA THR A 23 7.70 8.44 -0.63
C THR A 23 8.69 9.26 -1.45
N GLU A 24 9.74 9.79 -0.79
CA GLU A 24 10.76 10.67 -1.36
C GLU A 24 10.17 11.96 -1.96
N HIS A 25 8.92 12.28 -1.60
CA HIS A 25 8.20 13.43 -2.13
C HIS A 25 8.78 14.72 -1.53
N PRO A 26 8.95 15.80 -2.30
CA PRO A 26 9.55 17.05 -1.81
C PRO A 26 8.79 17.70 -0.65
N ALA A 27 7.47 17.48 -0.58
CA ALA A 27 6.65 17.93 0.56
C ALA A 27 6.83 17.07 1.83
N GLY A 28 7.43 15.88 1.74
CA GLY A 28 7.65 14.97 2.87
C GLY A 28 6.36 14.66 3.64
N TRP A 29 6.43 14.70 4.97
CA TRP A 29 5.27 14.52 5.84
C TRP A 29 4.21 15.62 5.73
N ASN A 30 4.51 16.76 5.09
CA ASN A 30 3.51 17.82 4.93
C ASN A 30 2.31 17.35 4.10
N LEU A 31 2.44 16.29 3.30
CA LEU A 31 1.31 15.65 2.62
C LEU A 31 0.23 15.15 3.60
N ILE A 32 0.59 14.80 4.83
CA ILE A 32 -0.34 14.30 5.85
C ILE A 32 -0.96 15.47 6.63
N PHE A 33 -0.15 16.47 6.99
CA PHE A 33 -0.56 17.54 7.91
C PHE A 33 -1.09 18.81 7.23
N LYS A 34 -0.69 19.05 5.98
CA LYS A 34 -0.96 20.29 5.24
C LYS A 34 -1.43 19.98 3.82
N PRO A 35 -2.60 19.34 3.66
CA PRO A 35 -3.21 19.19 2.35
C PRO A 35 -3.45 20.57 1.74
N LYS A 36 -3.27 20.72 0.42
CA LYS A 36 -3.65 21.96 -0.24
C LYS A 36 -5.16 22.15 -0.16
N VAL A 37 -5.60 23.40 -0.24
CA VAL A 37 -7.04 23.71 -0.28
C VAL A 37 -7.67 22.99 -1.48
N GLY A 38 -8.63 22.12 -1.21
CA GLY A 38 -9.32 21.31 -2.22
C GLY A 38 -8.67 19.95 -2.55
N GLU A 39 -7.54 19.59 -1.94
CA GLU A 39 -6.97 18.25 -2.04
C GLU A 39 -7.69 17.25 -1.12
N ASP A 40 -7.80 16.00 -1.57
CA ASP A 40 -8.31 14.91 -0.77
C ASP A 40 -7.30 14.55 0.34
N SER A 41 -7.58 15.01 1.55
CA SER A 41 -6.76 14.76 2.73
C SER A 41 -6.98 13.38 3.35
N SER A 42 -7.79 12.52 2.74
CA SER A 42 -7.93 11.13 3.18
C SER A 42 -6.65 10.34 2.90
N ALA A 43 -6.47 9.22 3.60
CA ALA A 43 -5.37 8.29 3.31
C ALA A 43 -5.36 7.84 1.84
N LYS A 44 -6.53 7.69 1.21
CA LYS A 44 -6.67 7.33 -0.21
C LYS A 44 -6.18 8.46 -1.12
N GLY A 45 -6.53 9.71 -0.81
CA GLY A 45 -6.06 10.89 -1.53
C GLY A 45 -4.54 11.04 -1.46
N ILE A 46 -3.97 10.92 -0.27
CA ILE A 46 -2.50 10.99 -0.05
C ILE A 46 -1.78 9.88 -0.85
N VAL A 47 -2.28 8.64 -0.79
CA VAL A 47 -1.70 7.53 -1.58
C VAL A 47 -1.77 7.80 -3.08
N LYS A 48 -2.86 8.40 -3.57
CA LYS A 48 -3.00 8.80 -4.98
C LYS A 48 -1.94 9.85 -5.36
N THR A 49 -1.79 10.91 -4.57
CA THR A 49 -0.78 11.96 -4.80
C THR A 49 0.63 11.37 -4.86
N VAL A 50 0.98 10.48 -3.93
CA VAL A 50 2.28 9.79 -3.93
C VAL A 50 2.47 8.93 -5.18
N LYS A 51 1.45 8.17 -5.61
CA LYS A 51 1.52 7.35 -6.83
C LYS A 51 1.80 8.19 -8.06
N GLU A 52 1.03 9.26 -8.24
CA GLU A 52 1.13 10.15 -9.40
C GLU A 52 2.49 10.84 -9.44
N TRP A 53 2.96 11.37 -8.31
CA TRP A 53 4.26 12.01 -8.24
C TRP A 53 5.41 11.02 -8.54
N ARG A 54 5.39 9.82 -7.94
CA ARG A 54 6.44 8.83 -8.19
C ARG A 54 6.46 8.39 -9.66
N ALA A 55 5.29 8.19 -10.27
CA ALA A 55 5.19 7.87 -11.69
C ALA A 55 5.73 8.99 -12.59
N ALA A 56 5.39 10.24 -12.30
CA ALA A 56 5.88 11.41 -13.04
C ALA A 56 7.40 11.62 -12.94
N ASN A 57 8.02 11.14 -11.86
CA ASN A 57 9.47 11.26 -11.61
C ASN A 57 10.24 9.97 -11.96
N GLY A 58 9.63 9.03 -12.68
CA GLY A 58 10.27 7.78 -13.08
C GLY A 58 10.64 6.85 -11.92
N LYS A 59 10.03 7.04 -10.74
CA LYS A 59 10.29 6.21 -9.56
C LYS A 59 9.38 4.99 -9.55
N PRO A 60 9.86 3.84 -9.04
CA PRO A 60 9.02 2.66 -8.91
C PRO A 60 7.83 2.92 -7.99
N GLY A 61 6.65 2.46 -8.41
CA GLY A 61 5.42 2.53 -7.63
C GLY A 61 5.33 1.42 -6.57
N PHE A 62 4.16 1.32 -5.94
CA PHE A 62 3.90 0.30 -4.92
C PHE A 62 3.98 -1.11 -5.49
N LYS A 63 4.51 -2.03 -4.70
CA LYS A 63 4.51 -3.47 -5.03
C LYS A 63 3.06 -3.91 -5.22
N LYS A 64 2.80 -4.63 -6.31
CA LYS A 64 1.53 -5.36 -6.46
C LYS A 64 1.44 -6.35 -5.32
N SER A 65 0.29 -6.43 -4.66
CA SER A 65 0.03 -7.46 -3.67
C SER A 65 0.34 -8.81 -4.30
N ARG A 66 1.31 -9.54 -3.73
CA ARG A 66 1.47 -10.96 -4.06
C ARG A 66 0.27 -11.67 -3.46
N LEU A 67 -0.83 -11.71 -4.22
CA LEU A 67 -1.77 -12.80 -4.05
C LEU A 67 -0.92 -14.05 -4.21
N ASN A 68 -0.85 -14.88 -3.17
CA ASN A 68 -0.32 -16.23 -3.28
C ASN A 68 -1.26 -16.98 -4.21
N VAL A 69 -1.09 -16.76 -5.50
CA VAL A 69 -1.67 -17.54 -6.56
C VAL A 69 -0.87 -18.85 -6.59
N ARG A 70 -1.03 -19.66 -5.54
CA ARG A 70 -1.11 -21.10 -5.74
C ARG A 70 -2.45 -21.31 -6.44
N VAL A 71 -2.52 -20.95 -7.73
CA VAL A 71 -3.49 -21.60 -8.59
C VAL A 71 -3.16 -23.07 -8.42
N GLN A 72 -4.17 -23.79 -7.94
CA GLN A 72 -4.49 -25.16 -8.26
C GLN A 72 -4.15 -25.47 -9.73
N VAL A 73 -2.86 -25.56 -10.08
CA VAL A 73 -2.40 -26.06 -11.36
C VAL A 73 -1.99 -27.50 -11.09
N MET A 74 -2.93 -28.38 -11.44
CA MET A 74 -2.72 -29.74 -11.92
C MET A 74 -2.44 -30.80 -10.85
N ASN A 75 -3.52 -31.46 -10.41
CA ASN A 75 -3.46 -32.91 -10.21
C ASN A 75 -4.44 -33.57 -11.21
N PRO A 76 -4.00 -34.00 -12.41
CA PRO A 76 -4.87 -34.57 -13.44
C PRO A 76 -5.24 -36.06 -13.21
N HIS A 77 -5.07 -36.59 -11.99
CA HIS A 77 -5.26 -38.01 -11.70
C HIS A 77 -6.23 -38.28 -10.53
N ILE A 78 -7.42 -37.69 -10.58
CA ILE A 78 -8.56 -38.23 -9.85
C ILE A 78 -9.65 -38.49 -10.89
N PHE A 79 -9.43 -39.55 -11.68
CA PHE A 79 -10.48 -40.21 -12.45
C PHE A 79 -11.35 -40.93 -11.42
N ASN A 80 -12.53 -40.38 -11.19
CA ASN A 80 -13.56 -41.03 -10.39
C ASN A 80 -14.18 -42.14 -11.25
N SER A 81 -13.53 -43.30 -11.29
CA SER A 81 -14.15 -44.55 -11.74
C SER A 81 -13.69 -45.70 -10.85
N GLY A 82 -14.65 -46.44 -10.31
CA GLY A 82 -14.43 -47.80 -9.82
C GLY A 82 -13.75 -47.89 -8.46
N PHE A 83 -14.52 -47.70 -7.40
CA PHE A 83 -14.41 -48.61 -6.26
C PHE A 83 -15.58 -49.58 -6.40
N GLU A 84 -15.22 -50.83 -6.68
CA GLU A 84 -16.11 -51.98 -6.71
C GLU A 84 -16.56 -52.35 -5.28
N GLU A 85 -17.77 -52.94 -5.24
CA GLU A 85 -18.58 -53.46 -4.12
C GLU A 85 -19.17 -52.47 -3.10
#